data_AF-A0A8C0GH55-F1
#
_entry.id   AF-A0A8C0GH55-F1
#
_cell.length_a   1.000
_cell.length_b   1.000
_cell.length_c   1.000
_cell.angle_alpha   90.00
_cell.angle_beta   90.00
_cell.angle_gamma   90.00
#
_symmetry.space_group_name_H-M   'P 1'
#
loop_
_entity.id
_entity.type
_entity.pdbx_description
1 polymer ?
#
loop_
_entity_poly.entity_id
_entity_poly.type
_entity_poly.pdbx_seq_one_letter_code
_entity_poly.pdbx_strand_id
1 'polypeptide(L)'
;HAAIINGFALPLKEEHKIFLLKVLLPLHKVKSLSVYHPQLAYCVVQFLEKDSTLTEPVVMALLKYWPKTHSPKEVMFLNELEEILDVIEPSEFVKVMEPLFRQLAKCVSSPHFQVAERALYYWNNEYIMSLISDNAAKILPIMFPSLYRNSKTHWNKTIHGLIYNALKLFMEMNQKLFDDCTQQFKAEKLKEKLKSKEREEAWVKIENLAKSNPQYPTYSDTSLLNSPVAMETDGPLIEDLQMLKKTVKEEACQAQRDQKKDHPLMRRKSELPQDIYTMKALESHCRADELISHDGH
;
A
#
# COMPACT_ATOMS: atom_id res chain seq x y z
N HIS A 1 12.26 -22.49 13.73
CA HIS A 1 11.47 -21.61 14.63
C HIS A 1 9.99 -21.59 14.28
N ALA A 2 9.57 -21.43 13.02
CA ALA A 2 8.14 -21.41 12.69
C ALA A 2 7.38 -22.71 13.03
N ALA A 3 8.04 -23.88 12.92
CA ALA A 3 7.49 -25.16 13.41
C ALA A 3 7.22 -25.17 14.93
N ILE A 4 7.93 -24.37 15.71
CA ILE A 4 7.72 -24.26 17.17
C ILE A 4 6.45 -23.45 17.46
N ILE A 5 6.20 -22.39 16.68
CA ILE A 5 5.00 -21.53 16.83
C ILE A 5 3.73 -22.33 16.53
N ASN A 6 3.76 -23.19 15.51
CA ASN A 6 2.62 -24.06 15.17
C ASN A 6 2.26 -25.03 16.31
N GLY A 7 3.25 -25.43 17.10
CA GLY A 7 3.09 -26.30 18.27
C GLY A 7 2.69 -25.58 19.55
N PHE A 8 2.48 -24.25 19.55
CA PHE A 8 2.06 -23.55 20.76
C PHE A 8 0.66 -24.00 21.20
N ALA A 9 0.58 -24.38 22.48
CA ALA A 9 -0.69 -24.64 23.15
C ALA A 9 -1.49 -23.34 23.28
N LEU A 10 -2.82 -23.45 23.15
CA LEU A 10 -3.76 -22.37 23.40
C LEU A 10 -4.31 -22.47 24.83
N PRO A 11 -4.48 -21.34 25.56
CA PRO A 11 -4.17 -19.97 25.14
C PRO A 11 -2.65 -19.70 25.08
N LEU A 12 -2.24 -18.76 24.21
CA LEU A 12 -0.84 -18.37 24.11
C LEU A 12 -0.33 -17.79 25.43
N LYS A 13 0.83 -18.29 25.88
CA LYS A 13 1.53 -17.75 27.05
C LYS A 13 2.03 -16.33 26.80
N GLU A 14 2.06 -15.52 27.86
CA GLU A 14 2.49 -14.12 27.81
C GLU A 14 3.94 -13.97 27.28
N GLU A 15 4.82 -14.91 27.62
CA GLU A 15 6.21 -14.93 27.11
C GLU A 15 6.28 -14.98 25.57
N HIS A 16 5.35 -15.70 24.93
CA HIS A 16 5.29 -15.78 23.47
C HIS A 16 4.76 -14.47 22.86
N LYS A 17 3.81 -13.80 23.52
CA LYS A 17 3.30 -12.49 23.12
C LYS A 17 4.40 -11.43 23.21
N ILE A 18 5.17 -11.44 24.31
CA ILE A 18 6.34 -10.57 24.48
C ILE A 18 7.38 -10.85 23.39
N PHE A 19 7.65 -12.12 23.08
CA PHE A 19 8.58 -12.50 22.02
C PHE A 19 8.18 -11.92 20.65
N LEU A 20 6.90 -12.03 20.27
CA LEU A 20 6.38 -11.41 19.05
C LEU A 20 6.62 -9.89 19.06
N LEU A 21 6.15 -9.20 20.09
CA LEU A 21 6.13 -7.74 20.12
C LEU A 21 7.50 -7.09 20.32
N LYS A 22 8.40 -7.75 21.06
CA LYS A 22 9.70 -7.19 21.47
C LYS A 22 10.87 -7.75 20.69
N VAL A 23 10.73 -8.89 20.03
CA VAL A 23 11.81 -9.54 19.26
C VAL A 23 11.46 -9.59 17.77
N LEU A 24 10.36 -10.25 17.40
CA LEU A 24 10.03 -10.45 15.98
C LEU A 24 9.70 -9.14 15.26
N LEU A 25 8.81 -8.31 15.80
CA LEU A 25 8.41 -7.06 15.12
C LEU A 25 9.60 -6.09 14.92
N PRO A 26 10.48 -5.85 15.91
CA PRO A 26 11.64 -5.00 15.69
C PRO A 26 12.64 -5.49 14.61
N LEU A 27 12.66 -6.79 14.27
CA LEU A 27 13.52 -7.30 13.19
C LEU A 27 13.17 -6.70 11.82
N HIS A 28 11.96 -6.19 11.63
CA HIS A 28 11.56 -5.48 10.42
C HIS A 28 12.31 -4.16 10.23
N LYS A 29 12.98 -3.61 11.25
CA LYS A 29 13.69 -2.33 11.15
C LYS A 29 15.03 -2.46 10.42
N VAL A 30 15.65 -3.63 10.42
CA VAL A 30 17.01 -3.84 9.90
C VAL A 30 17.05 -3.65 8.37
N LYS A 31 18.21 -3.21 7.85
CA LYS A 31 18.38 -2.96 6.40
C LYS A 31 18.39 -4.27 5.59
N SER A 32 18.99 -5.33 6.10
CA SER A 32 19.11 -6.65 5.47
C SER A 32 17.87 -7.53 5.60
N LEU A 33 16.68 -6.93 5.76
CA LEU A 33 15.42 -7.65 5.93
C LEU A 33 15.13 -8.63 4.77
N SER A 34 15.57 -8.30 3.54
CA SER A 34 15.37 -9.14 2.36
C SER A 34 15.88 -10.56 2.49
N VAL A 35 16.88 -10.80 3.35
CA VAL A 35 17.50 -12.13 3.53
C VAL A 35 16.58 -13.11 4.27
N TYR A 36 15.72 -12.60 5.17
CA TYR A 36 14.93 -13.44 6.10
C TYR A 36 13.45 -13.07 6.18
N HIS A 37 12.99 -12.11 5.37
CA HIS A 37 11.61 -11.62 5.41
C HIS A 37 10.56 -12.70 5.21
N PRO A 38 10.65 -13.60 4.20
CA PRO A 38 9.61 -14.62 4.03
C PRO A 38 9.43 -15.47 5.29
N GLN A 39 10.52 -15.81 5.97
CA GLN A 39 10.48 -16.60 7.20
C GLN A 39 9.93 -15.79 8.39
N LEU A 40 10.21 -14.48 8.43
CA LEU A 40 9.72 -13.59 9.47
C LEU A 40 8.22 -13.32 9.32
N ALA A 41 7.76 -12.97 8.11
CA ALA A 41 6.35 -12.77 7.78
C ALA A 41 5.54 -14.02 8.11
N TYR A 42 6.03 -15.20 7.69
CA TYR A 42 5.40 -16.48 8.06
C TYR A 42 5.26 -16.64 9.58
N CYS A 43 6.31 -16.33 10.37
CA CYS A 43 6.21 -16.40 11.83
C CYS A 43 5.14 -15.43 12.37
N VAL A 44 5.05 -14.21 11.85
CA VAL A 44 4.06 -13.21 12.29
C VAL A 44 2.64 -13.69 11.98
N VAL A 45 2.37 -14.16 10.76
CA VAL A 45 1.05 -14.69 10.36
C VAL A 45 0.65 -15.88 11.24
N GLN A 46 1.57 -16.83 11.51
CA GLN A 46 1.26 -17.95 12.40
C GLN A 46 0.89 -17.52 13.83
N PHE A 47 1.45 -16.40 14.34
CA PHE A 47 1.03 -15.87 15.64
C PHE A 47 -0.42 -15.34 15.60
N LEU A 48 -0.80 -14.67 14.51
CA LEU A 48 -2.14 -14.10 14.34
C LEU A 48 -3.21 -15.18 14.14
N GLU A 49 -2.89 -16.26 13.41
CA GLU A 49 -3.78 -17.42 13.28
C GLU A 49 -4.08 -18.10 14.64
N LYS A 50 -3.14 -18.01 15.59
CA LYS A 50 -3.29 -18.60 16.93
C LYS A 50 -4.05 -17.69 17.89
N ASP A 51 -3.88 -16.38 17.77
CA ASP A 51 -4.52 -15.38 18.62
C ASP A 51 -4.71 -14.06 17.85
N SER A 52 -5.92 -13.87 17.33
CA SER A 52 -6.29 -12.71 16.50
C SER A 52 -6.22 -11.38 17.28
N THR A 53 -6.27 -11.41 18.61
CA THR A 53 -6.17 -10.20 19.46
C THR A 53 -4.80 -9.50 19.34
N LEU A 54 -3.80 -10.19 18.82
CA LEU A 54 -2.47 -9.65 18.54
C LEU A 54 -2.41 -8.82 17.25
N THR A 55 -3.46 -8.81 16.43
CA THR A 55 -3.44 -8.17 15.12
C THR A 55 -3.24 -6.66 15.20
N GLU A 56 -4.01 -5.98 16.06
CA GLU A 56 -3.89 -4.53 16.24
C GLU A 56 -2.46 -4.08 16.58
N PRO A 57 -1.81 -4.60 17.65
CA PRO A 57 -0.45 -4.18 17.99
C PRO A 57 0.58 -4.55 16.91
N VAL A 58 0.40 -5.66 16.18
CA VAL A 58 1.27 -6.06 15.06
C VAL A 58 1.17 -5.07 13.89
N VAL A 59 -0.04 -4.80 13.40
CA VAL A 59 -0.27 -3.88 12.26
C VAL A 59 0.21 -2.47 12.63
N MET A 60 -0.09 -2.00 13.83
CA MET A 60 0.38 -0.69 14.30
C MET A 60 1.92 -0.60 14.38
N ALA A 61 2.60 -1.69 14.75
CA ALA A 61 4.06 -1.74 14.74
C ALA A 61 4.64 -1.71 13.32
N LEU A 62 4.07 -2.48 12.39
CA LEU A 62 4.49 -2.45 10.98
C LEU A 62 4.30 -1.06 10.36
N LEU A 63 3.16 -0.40 10.62
CA LEU A 63 2.92 0.98 10.20
C LEU A 63 3.90 1.96 10.84
N LYS A 64 4.29 1.76 12.10
CA LYS A 64 5.33 2.55 12.77
C LYS A 64 6.72 2.35 12.16
N TYR A 65 7.03 1.14 11.69
CA TYR A 65 8.32 0.80 11.09
C TYR A 65 8.36 0.98 9.57
N TRP A 66 7.30 1.53 8.98
CA TRP A 66 7.15 1.68 7.54
C TRP A 66 8.38 2.34 6.90
N PRO A 67 9.06 1.68 5.94
CA PRO A 67 10.24 2.25 5.29
C PRO A 67 9.88 3.55 4.55
N LYS A 68 10.71 4.59 4.68
CA LYS A 68 10.47 5.90 4.02
C LYS A 68 11.43 6.20 2.88
N THR A 69 12.51 5.42 2.76
CA THR A 69 13.61 5.68 1.82
C THR A 69 14.11 4.41 1.13
N HIS A 70 13.36 3.30 1.22
CA HIS A 70 13.80 1.99 0.74
C HIS A 70 12.64 1.22 0.07
N SER A 71 12.35 1.55 -1.18
CA SER A 71 11.20 1.05 -1.93
C SER A 71 11.07 -0.48 -1.98
N PRO A 72 12.15 -1.28 -2.18
CA PRO A 72 12.02 -2.74 -2.15
C PRO A 72 11.48 -3.27 -0.81
N LYS A 73 11.79 -2.56 0.28
CA LYS A 73 11.34 -2.93 1.62
C LYS A 73 9.90 -2.47 1.86
N GLU A 74 9.47 -1.37 1.25
CA GLU A 74 8.04 -1.01 1.21
C GLU A 74 7.21 -2.08 0.49
N VAL A 75 7.71 -2.59 -0.64
CA VAL A 75 7.04 -3.71 -1.36
C VAL A 75 6.96 -4.96 -0.48
N MET A 76 8.01 -5.27 0.28
CA MET A 76 7.99 -6.39 1.23
C MET A 76 6.96 -6.18 2.34
N PHE A 77 6.88 -4.98 2.93
CA PHE A 77 5.86 -4.65 3.94
C PHE A 77 4.44 -4.73 3.37
N LEU A 78 4.24 -4.32 2.10
CA LEU A 78 2.95 -4.48 1.42
C LEU A 78 2.63 -5.96 1.16
N ASN A 79 3.63 -6.81 0.91
CA ASN A 79 3.40 -8.26 0.82
C ASN A 79 2.94 -8.84 2.15
N GLU A 80 3.70 -8.59 3.22
CA GLU A 80 3.39 -9.11 4.54
C GLU A 80 2.05 -8.60 5.06
N LEU A 81 1.72 -7.32 4.83
CA LEU A 81 0.41 -6.79 5.20
C LEU A 81 -0.74 -7.45 4.45
N GLU A 82 -0.58 -7.86 3.19
CA GLU A 82 -1.63 -8.60 2.49
C GLU A 82 -1.82 -9.97 3.12
N GLU A 83 -0.73 -10.69 3.41
CA GLU A 83 -0.79 -12.00 4.09
C GLU A 83 -1.46 -11.90 5.48
N ILE A 84 -1.21 -10.81 6.22
CA ILE A 84 -1.88 -10.52 7.49
C ILE A 84 -3.37 -10.24 7.28
N LEU A 85 -3.73 -9.48 6.23
CA LEU A 85 -5.12 -9.18 5.91
C LEU A 85 -5.90 -10.40 5.40
N ASP A 86 -5.24 -11.43 4.86
CA ASP A 86 -5.91 -12.68 4.46
C ASP A 86 -6.40 -13.50 5.67
N VAL A 87 -5.80 -13.31 6.85
CA VAL A 87 -6.17 -14.03 8.08
C VAL A 87 -6.83 -13.14 9.15
N ILE A 88 -6.99 -11.84 8.88
CA ILE A 88 -7.55 -10.90 9.86
C ILE A 88 -9.04 -11.17 10.09
N GLU A 89 -9.49 -11.12 11.34
CA GLU A 89 -10.93 -11.13 11.62
C GLU A 89 -11.57 -9.74 11.37
N PRO A 90 -12.82 -9.64 10.91
CA PRO A 90 -13.49 -8.35 10.69
C PRO A 90 -13.52 -7.46 11.95
N SER A 91 -13.64 -8.06 13.13
CA SER A 91 -13.61 -7.40 14.45
C SER A 91 -12.26 -6.72 14.75
N GLU A 92 -11.16 -7.28 14.26
CA GLU A 92 -9.81 -6.72 14.40
C GLU A 92 -9.52 -5.71 13.28
N PHE A 93 -10.01 -5.97 12.07
CA PHE A 93 -9.85 -5.07 10.93
C PHE A 93 -10.38 -3.65 11.20
N VAL A 94 -11.57 -3.54 11.81
CA VAL A 94 -12.16 -2.21 12.11
C VAL A 94 -11.30 -1.35 13.04
N LYS A 95 -10.43 -1.96 13.86
CA LYS A 95 -9.52 -1.24 14.77
C LYS A 95 -8.33 -0.60 14.02
N VAL A 96 -7.90 -1.24 12.92
CA VAL A 96 -6.68 -0.86 12.18
C VAL A 96 -6.95 -0.25 10.81
N MET A 97 -8.17 -0.38 10.27
CA MET A 97 -8.48 0.00 8.88
C MET A 97 -8.12 1.45 8.57
N GLU A 98 -8.44 2.41 9.44
CA GLU A 98 -8.19 3.81 9.11
C GLU A 98 -6.69 4.15 9.00
N PRO A 99 -5.82 3.84 10.00
CA PRO A 99 -4.38 4.09 9.85
C PRO A 99 -3.74 3.25 8.74
N LEU A 100 -4.19 2.02 8.53
CA LEU A 100 -3.74 1.16 7.43
C LEU A 100 -4.01 1.80 6.06
N PHE A 101 -5.27 2.18 5.80
CA PHE A 101 -5.65 2.78 4.52
C PHE A 101 -5.07 4.18 4.33
N ARG A 102 -4.81 4.94 5.42
CA ARG A 102 -4.01 6.17 5.33
C ARG A 102 -2.58 5.92 4.84
N GLN A 103 -1.98 4.77 5.15
CA GLN A 103 -0.67 4.39 4.64
C GLN A 103 -0.77 3.85 3.19
N LEU A 104 -1.76 3.00 2.88
CA LEU A 104 -2.00 2.54 1.50
C LEU A 104 -2.25 3.70 0.53
N ALA A 105 -3.01 4.73 0.96
CA ALA A 105 -3.23 5.94 0.17
C ALA A 105 -1.91 6.62 -0.26
N LYS A 106 -0.91 6.63 0.62
CA LYS A 106 0.44 7.15 0.31
C LYS A 106 1.18 6.23 -0.65
N CYS A 107 1.09 4.92 -0.48
CA CYS A 107 1.72 3.94 -1.36
C CYS A 107 1.14 4.00 -2.79
N VAL A 108 -0.18 4.13 -2.92
CA VAL A 108 -0.86 4.35 -4.22
C VAL A 108 -0.43 5.68 -4.86
N SER A 109 -0.15 6.70 -4.07
CA SER A 109 0.37 7.99 -4.55
C SER A 109 1.88 8.00 -4.75
N SER A 110 2.56 6.86 -4.57
CA SER A 110 4.02 6.79 -4.69
C SER A 110 4.43 6.99 -6.15
N PRO A 111 5.45 7.82 -6.43
CA PRO A 111 6.00 7.93 -7.78
C PRO A 111 6.76 6.65 -8.19
N HIS A 112 7.11 5.79 -7.23
CA HIS A 112 7.80 4.54 -7.48
C HIS A 112 6.81 3.45 -7.90
N PHE A 113 6.81 3.10 -9.19
CA PHE A 113 5.77 2.25 -9.78
C PHE A 113 5.59 0.91 -9.05
N GLN A 114 6.66 0.22 -8.62
CA GLN A 114 6.51 -1.08 -7.94
C GLN A 114 5.76 -0.96 -6.60
N VAL A 115 5.86 0.18 -5.91
CA VAL A 115 5.16 0.40 -4.64
C VAL A 115 3.68 0.68 -4.92
N ALA A 116 3.39 1.55 -5.89
CA ALA A 116 2.02 1.88 -6.28
C ALA A 116 1.28 0.67 -6.86
N GLU A 117 1.92 -0.06 -7.77
CA GLU A 117 1.42 -1.30 -8.35
C GLU A 117 1.09 -2.32 -7.26
N ARG A 118 2.06 -2.58 -6.37
CA ARG A 118 1.87 -3.56 -5.31
C ARG A 118 0.72 -3.21 -4.37
N ALA A 119 0.56 -1.93 -4.04
CA ALA A 119 -0.55 -1.46 -3.22
C ALA A 119 -1.89 -1.58 -3.95
N LEU A 120 -1.96 -1.25 -5.25
CA LEU A 120 -3.17 -1.36 -6.06
C LEU A 120 -3.62 -2.81 -6.30
N TYR A 121 -2.70 -3.78 -6.22
CA TYR A 121 -3.04 -5.20 -6.30
C TYR A 121 -3.93 -5.69 -5.15
N TYR A 122 -4.04 -4.96 -4.03
CA TYR A 122 -4.96 -5.30 -2.94
C TYR A 122 -6.43 -5.33 -3.40
N TRP A 123 -6.79 -4.57 -4.44
CA TRP A 123 -8.14 -4.55 -5.00
C TRP A 123 -8.49 -5.82 -5.78
N ASN A 124 -7.51 -6.69 -6.07
CA ASN A 124 -7.75 -7.97 -6.72
C ASN A 124 -7.99 -9.10 -5.70
N ASN A 125 -7.74 -8.84 -4.42
CA ASN A 125 -7.97 -9.81 -3.36
C ASN A 125 -9.43 -9.72 -2.90
N GLU A 126 -10.19 -10.80 -3.14
CA GLU A 126 -11.63 -10.86 -2.84
C GLU A 126 -11.94 -10.66 -1.36
N TYR A 127 -11.09 -11.20 -0.47
CA TYR A 127 -11.30 -11.07 0.96
C TYR A 127 -11.10 -9.64 1.42
N ILE A 128 -9.99 -9.00 1.03
CA ILE A 128 -9.73 -7.58 1.31
C ILE A 128 -10.84 -6.70 0.72
N MET A 129 -11.30 -7.00 -0.51
CA MET A 129 -12.40 -6.26 -1.13
C MET A 129 -13.72 -6.39 -0.36
N SER A 130 -14.01 -7.55 0.24
CA SER A 130 -15.20 -7.71 1.09
C SER A 130 -15.09 -6.88 2.38
N LEU A 131 -13.92 -6.88 3.04
CA LEU A 131 -13.66 -6.02 4.21
C LEU A 131 -13.79 -4.52 3.88
N ILE A 132 -13.31 -4.11 2.70
CA ILE A 132 -13.45 -2.74 2.20
C ILE A 132 -14.93 -2.40 1.99
N SER A 133 -15.70 -3.31 1.39
CA SER A 133 -17.12 -3.12 1.12
C SER A 133 -17.93 -2.86 2.38
N ASP A 134 -17.73 -3.68 3.41
CA ASP A 134 -18.45 -3.55 4.68
C ASP A 134 -18.10 -2.25 5.42
N ASN A 135 -16.93 -1.67 5.14
CA ASN A 135 -16.40 -0.48 5.82
C ASN A 135 -16.23 0.73 4.88
N ALA A 136 -16.91 0.72 3.73
CA ALA A 136 -16.72 1.71 2.66
C ALA A 136 -16.92 3.15 3.14
N ALA A 137 -17.86 3.37 4.07
CA ALA A 137 -18.15 4.68 4.67
C ALA A 137 -16.92 5.36 5.31
N LYS A 138 -15.95 4.59 5.80
CA LYS A 138 -14.72 5.09 6.41
C LYS A 138 -13.54 5.02 5.43
N ILE A 139 -13.45 3.95 4.64
CA ILE A 139 -12.30 3.70 3.77
C ILE A 139 -12.32 4.58 2.52
N LEU A 140 -13.49 4.74 1.87
CA LEU A 140 -13.59 5.46 0.61
C LEU A 140 -13.13 6.93 0.73
N PRO A 141 -13.56 7.72 1.75
CA PRO A 141 -13.08 9.09 1.90
C PRO A 141 -11.56 9.21 2.10
N ILE A 142 -10.90 8.18 2.66
CA ILE A 142 -9.43 8.17 2.87
C ILE A 142 -8.70 7.89 1.55
N MET A 143 -9.21 6.94 0.75
CA MET A 143 -8.55 6.50 -0.48
C MET A 143 -8.86 7.40 -1.68
N PHE A 144 -10.05 7.97 -1.73
CA PHE A 144 -10.54 8.73 -2.87
C PHE A 144 -9.61 9.88 -3.30
N PRO A 145 -9.10 10.76 -2.39
CA PRO A 145 -8.21 11.85 -2.78
C PRO A 145 -6.94 11.37 -3.48
N SER A 146 -6.39 10.23 -3.04
CA SER A 146 -5.15 9.67 -3.59
C SER A 146 -5.40 9.04 -4.95
N LEU A 147 -6.44 8.22 -5.09
CA LEU A 147 -6.80 7.61 -6.38
C LEU A 147 -7.16 8.68 -7.41
N TYR A 148 -7.99 9.65 -7.05
CA TYR A 148 -8.47 10.68 -7.98
C TYR A 148 -7.37 11.63 -8.47
N ARG A 149 -6.40 12.00 -7.61
CA ARG A 149 -5.26 12.83 -8.04
C ARG A 149 -4.38 12.07 -9.02
N ASN A 150 -4.03 10.83 -8.68
CA ASN A 150 -3.12 10.02 -9.49
C ASN A 150 -3.77 9.52 -10.78
N SER A 151 -5.10 9.42 -10.85
CA SER A 151 -5.81 9.15 -12.12
C SER A 151 -5.69 10.27 -13.15
N LYS A 152 -5.03 11.38 -12.85
CA LYS A 152 -4.78 12.46 -13.82
C LYS A 152 -3.31 12.66 -14.14
N THR A 153 -2.45 12.42 -13.15
CA THR A 153 -1.05 12.88 -13.20
C THR A 153 -0.03 11.75 -13.11
N HIS A 154 -0.46 10.49 -12.92
CA HIS A 154 0.50 9.39 -12.79
C HIS A 154 1.19 9.10 -14.14
N TRP A 155 2.52 9.11 -14.15
CA TRP A 155 3.32 8.99 -15.38
C TRP A 155 3.27 7.59 -16.02
N ASN A 156 3.06 6.55 -15.20
CA ASN A 156 3.03 5.16 -15.65
C ASN A 156 1.60 4.75 -16.06
N LYS A 157 1.42 4.32 -17.31
CA LYS A 157 0.14 3.91 -17.90
C LYS A 157 -0.50 2.69 -17.22
N THR A 158 0.30 1.73 -16.77
CA THR A 158 -0.21 0.52 -16.08
C THR A 158 -0.85 0.90 -14.75
N ILE A 159 -0.15 1.73 -13.96
CA ILE A 159 -0.67 2.26 -12.69
C ILE A 159 -1.94 3.05 -12.92
N HIS A 160 -1.98 3.84 -14.00
CA HIS A 160 -3.16 4.61 -14.39
C HIS A 160 -4.38 3.70 -14.58
N GLY A 161 -4.23 2.60 -15.34
CA GLY A 161 -5.29 1.60 -15.52
C GLY A 161 -5.73 0.92 -14.22
N LEU A 162 -4.78 0.55 -13.36
CA LEU A 162 -5.09 -0.01 -12.04
C LEU A 162 -5.87 0.96 -11.14
N ILE A 163 -5.55 2.26 -11.18
CA ILE A 163 -6.29 3.30 -10.46
C ILE A 163 -7.72 3.43 -10.99
N TYR A 164 -7.93 3.42 -12.31
CA TYR A 164 -9.28 3.46 -12.89
C TYR A 164 -10.10 2.25 -12.46
N ASN A 165 -9.50 1.05 -12.49
CA ASN A 165 -10.15 -0.16 -12.00
C ASN A 165 -10.56 -0.03 -10.53
N ALA A 166 -9.67 0.43 -9.66
CA ALA A 166 -9.96 0.67 -8.25
C ALA A 166 -11.08 1.70 -8.03
N LEU A 167 -11.07 2.82 -8.78
CA LEU A 167 -12.14 3.83 -8.74
C LEU A 167 -13.48 3.25 -9.20
N LYS A 168 -13.48 2.42 -10.24
CA LYS A 168 -14.67 1.75 -10.74
C LYS A 168 -15.26 0.81 -9.69
N LEU A 169 -14.44 -0.04 -9.06
CA LEU A 169 -14.89 -0.94 -7.99
C LEU A 169 -15.51 -0.18 -6.82
N PHE A 170 -14.93 0.95 -6.42
CA PHE A 170 -15.51 1.81 -5.38
C PHE A 170 -16.85 2.44 -5.79
N MET A 171 -16.99 2.81 -7.06
CA MET A 171 -18.24 3.37 -7.58
C MET A 171 -19.34 2.30 -7.62
N GLU A 172 -19.02 1.07 -8.04
CA GLU A 172 -19.95 -0.07 -8.08
C GLU A 172 -20.40 -0.48 -6.66
N MET A 173 -19.50 -0.39 -5.68
CA MET A 173 -19.76 -0.71 -4.28
C MET A 173 -20.76 0.26 -3.63
N ASN A 174 -20.59 1.57 -3.82
CA ASN A 174 -21.54 2.56 -3.31
C ASN A 174 -21.50 3.86 -4.12
N GLN A 175 -22.36 3.93 -5.14
CA GLN A 175 -22.47 5.09 -6.04
C GLN A 175 -22.71 6.41 -5.30
N LYS A 176 -23.62 6.41 -4.31
CA LYS A 176 -23.97 7.62 -3.56
C LYS A 176 -22.78 8.14 -2.77
N LEU A 177 -22.12 7.26 -2.01
CA LEU A 177 -20.94 7.64 -1.22
C LEU A 177 -19.78 8.10 -2.12
N PHE A 178 -19.62 7.49 -3.29
CA PHE A 178 -18.62 7.92 -4.28
C PHE A 178 -18.89 9.33 -4.81
N ASP A 179 -20.15 9.65 -5.12
CA ASP A 179 -20.54 10.99 -5.55
C ASP A 179 -20.36 12.03 -4.42
N ASP A 180 -20.72 11.67 -3.17
CA ASP A 180 -20.51 12.51 -2.00
C ASP A 180 -19.01 12.81 -1.77
N CYS A 181 -18.15 11.79 -1.85
CA CYS A 181 -16.69 11.95 -1.76
C CYS A 181 -16.15 12.84 -2.89
N THR A 182 -16.68 12.71 -4.10
CA THR A 182 -16.32 13.55 -5.25
C THR A 182 -16.67 15.02 -4.98
N GLN A 183 -17.84 15.29 -4.41
CA GLN A 183 -18.27 16.65 -4.06
C GLN A 183 -17.42 17.23 -2.93
N GLN A 184 -17.17 16.44 -1.87
CA GLN A 184 -16.35 16.85 -0.75
C GLN A 184 -14.92 17.18 -1.21
N PHE A 185 -14.30 16.34 -2.04
CA PHE A 185 -12.97 16.58 -2.58
C PHE A 185 -12.89 17.88 -3.38
N LYS A 186 -13.90 18.20 -4.20
CA LYS A 186 -13.98 19.47 -4.93
C LYS A 186 -14.10 20.67 -3.99
N ALA A 187 -14.94 20.57 -2.97
CA ALA A 187 -15.13 21.63 -1.98
C ALA A 187 -13.84 21.89 -1.18
N GLU A 188 -13.15 20.82 -0.76
CA GLU A 188 -11.85 20.92 -0.08
C GLU A 188 -10.79 21.54 -0.99
N LYS A 189 -10.74 21.16 -2.26
CA LYS A 189 -9.82 21.76 -3.25
C LYS A 189 -10.07 23.26 -3.45
N LEU A 190 -11.33 23.67 -3.53
CA LEU A 190 -11.69 25.08 -3.62
C LEU A 190 -11.27 25.85 -2.36
N LYS A 191 -11.52 25.26 -1.18
CA LYS A 191 -11.12 25.82 0.12
C LYS A 191 -9.59 25.94 0.26
N GLU A 192 -8.83 24.94 -0.19
CA GLU A 192 -7.37 25.01 -0.26
C GLU A 192 -6.89 26.16 -1.16
N LYS A 193 -7.52 26.33 -2.34
CA LYS A 193 -7.19 27.41 -3.27
C LYS A 193 -7.47 28.79 -2.67
N LEU A 194 -8.60 28.96 -1.97
CA LEU A 194 -8.93 30.21 -1.27
C LEU A 194 -7.94 30.52 -0.16
N LYS A 195 -7.62 29.54 0.71
CA LYS A 195 -6.60 29.70 1.75
C LYS A 195 -5.22 30.04 1.18
N SER A 196 -4.87 29.50 0.01
CA SER A 196 -3.62 29.84 -0.65
C SER A 196 -3.60 31.29 -1.11
N LYS A 197 -4.71 31.80 -1.64
CA LYS A 197 -4.86 33.22 -2.00
C LYS A 197 -4.81 34.14 -0.77
N GLU A 198 -5.48 33.78 0.31
CA GLU A 198 -5.43 34.54 1.56
C GLU A 198 -4.00 34.63 2.12
N ARG A 199 -3.24 33.54 2.04
CA ARG A 199 -1.82 33.54 2.42
C ARG A 199 -0.98 34.43 1.51
N GLU A 200 -1.21 34.38 0.20
CA GLU A 200 -0.52 35.23 -0.77
C GLU A 200 -0.79 36.72 -0.49
N GLU A 201 -2.05 37.10 -0.28
CA GLU A 201 -2.44 38.47 0.05
C GLU A 201 -1.83 38.94 1.38
N ALA A 202 -1.74 38.06 2.38
CA ALA A 202 -1.07 38.37 3.64
C ALA A 202 0.43 38.59 3.44
N TRP A 203 1.10 37.78 2.62
CA TRP A 203 2.51 37.95 2.28
C TRP A 203 2.78 39.25 1.52
N VAL A 204 1.94 39.59 0.53
CA VAL A 204 2.04 40.86 -0.20
C VAL A 204 1.88 42.06 0.73
N LYS A 205 0.96 41.98 1.71
CA LYS A 205 0.83 43.03 2.73
C LYS A 205 2.11 43.17 3.56
N ILE A 206 2.67 42.06 4.04
CA ILE A 206 3.93 42.06 4.80
C ILE A 206 5.06 42.67 3.95
N GLU A 207 5.17 42.30 2.68
CA GLU A 207 6.19 42.83 1.77
C GLU A 207 6.04 44.34 1.57
N ASN A 208 4.81 44.83 1.40
CA ASN A 208 4.54 46.26 1.27
C ASN A 208 4.85 47.04 2.56
N LEU A 209 4.51 46.47 3.73
CA LEU A 209 4.91 47.06 5.01
C LEU A 209 6.43 47.08 5.17
N ALA A 210 7.12 46.00 4.79
CA ALA A 210 8.58 45.94 4.81
C ALA A 210 9.20 47.03 3.93
N LYS A 211 8.72 47.19 2.68
CA LYS A 211 9.17 48.25 1.75
C LYS A 211 8.99 49.66 2.29
N SER A 212 7.97 49.89 3.12
CA SER A 212 7.70 51.18 3.74
C SER A 212 8.62 51.50 4.93
N ASN A 213 9.42 50.54 5.40
CA ASN A 213 10.35 50.75 6.51
C ASN A 213 11.58 51.58 6.03
N PRO A 214 11.94 52.68 6.71
CA PRO A 214 13.13 53.47 6.38
C PRO A 214 14.45 52.67 6.33
N GLN A 215 14.52 51.54 7.04
CA GLN A 215 15.69 50.66 7.05
C GLN A 215 15.69 49.61 5.92
N TYR A 216 14.61 49.51 5.13
CA TYR A 216 14.48 48.56 4.03
C TYR A 216 15.62 48.61 2.99
N PRO A 217 16.11 49.79 2.55
CA PRO A 217 17.20 49.88 1.58
C PRO A 217 18.51 49.26 2.09
N THR A 218 18.71 49.22 3.41
CA THR A 218 19.93 48.67 4.04
C THR A 218 19.97 47.14 3.96
N TYR A 219 18.82 46.48 3.77
CA TYR A 219 18.68 45.01 3.74
C TYR A 219 18.22 44.47 2.37
N SER A 220 17.79 45.32 1.43
CA SER A 220 17.28 44.88 0.12
C SER A 220 18.37 44.37 -0.82
N ASP A 221 19.60 44.90 -0.74
CA ASP A 221 20.70 44.54 -1.65
C ASP A 221 21.20 43.10 -1.45
N THR A 222 20.89 42.45 -0.34
CA THR A 222 21.30 41.07 -0.05
C THR A 222 20.32 40.02 -0.62
N SER A 223 19.13 40.42 -1.08
CA SER A 223 18.04 39.50 -1.44
C SER A 223 17.97 39.10 -2.92
N LEU A 224 18.72 39.75 -3.82
CA LEU A 224 18.64 39.49 -5.27
C LEU A 224 19.20 38.12 -5.71
N LEU A 225 19.85 37.38 -4.81
CA LEU A 225 20.45 36.08 -5.14
C LEU A 225 19.50 34.88 -4.98
N ASN A 226 18.35 35.01 -4.29
CA ASN A 226 17.46 33.89 -4.00
C ASN A 226 15.99 34.20 -4.34
N SER A 227 15.62 34.11 -5.62
CA SER A 227 14.20 34.11 -6.02
C SER A 227 13.65 32.67 -6.08
N PRO A 228 12.51 32.35 -5.47
CA PRO A 228 11.89 31.03 -5.60
C PRO A 228 11.16 30.91 -6.95
N VAL A 229 11.44 29.84 -7.68
CA VAL A 229 10.78 29.51 -8.95
C VAL A 229 9.32 29.14 -8.68
N ALA A 230 8.38 29.88 -9.28
CA ALA A 230 6.96 29.55 -9.25
C ALA A 230 6.70 28.26 -10.05
N MET A 231 6.12 27.25 -9.40
CA MET A 231 5.70 26.01 -10.06
C MET A 231 4.23 26.17 -10.46
N GLU A 232 3.94 26.15 -11.76
CA GLU A 232 2.57 26.20 -12.26
C GLU A 232 1.80 24.94 -11.82
N THR A 233 0.70 25.13 -11.11
CA THR A 233 -0.24 24.05 -10.78
C THR A 233 -1.38 24.06 -11.79
N ASP A 234 -1.33 23.17 -12.77
CA ASP A 234 -2.45 22.87 -13.65
C ASP A 234 -3.67 22.45 -12.81
N GLY A 235 -4.75 23.24 -12.95
CA GLY A 235 -6.02 23.00 -12.28
C GLY A 235 -6.94 22.14 -13.15
N PRO A 236 -7.61 21.10 -12.59
CA PRO A 236 -8.49 20.25 -13.39
C PRO A 236 -9.78 20.97 -13.79
N LEU A 237 -10.12 20.90 -15.08
CA LEU A 237 -11.39 21.36 -15.66
C LEU A 237 -12.51 20.35 -15.40
N ILE A 238 -13.74 20.86 -15.34
CA ILE A 238 -14.99 20.11 -15.08
C ILE A 238 -15.22 19.00 -16.14
N GLU A 239 -14.68 19.18 -17.35
CA GLU A 239 -14.79 18.23 -18.47
C GLU A 239 -14.11 16.89 -18.17
N ASP A 240 -12.99 16.88 -17.43
CA ASP A 240 -12.26 15.66 -17.09
C ASP A 240 -13.07 14.70 -16.20
N LEU A 241 -14.01 15.22 -15.41
CA LEU A 241 -14.86 14.41 -14.54
C LEU A 241 -15.97 13.71 -15.30
N GLN A 242 -16.52 14.39 -16.30
CA GLN A 242 -17.47 13.78 -17.22
C GLN A 242 -16.76 12.76 -18.09
N MET A 243 -15.53 13.04 -18.53
CA MET A 243 -14.67 12.09 -19.23
C MET A 243 -14.37 10.88 -18.35
N LEU A 244 -13.89 11.04 -17.11
CA LEU A 244 -13.66 9.94 -16.16
C LEU A 244 -14.92 9.09 -15.95
N LYS A 245 -16.07 9.72 -15.68
CA LYS A 245 -17.34 8.99 -15.51
C LYS A 245 -17.76 8.27 -16.80
N LYS A 246 -17.48 8.85 -17.97
CA LYS A 246 -17.77 8.25 -19.28
C LYS A 246 -16.82 7.09 -19.57
N THR A 247 -15.52 7.25 -19.41
CA THR A 247 -14.49 6.21 -19.59
C THR A 247 -14.73 5.03 -18.65
N VAL A 248 -15.00 5.29 -17.36
CA VAL A 248 -15.32 4.23 -16.40
C VAL A 248 -16.57 3.45 -16.80
N LYS A 249 -17.61 4.13 -17.33
CA LYS A 249 -18.83 3.49 -17.84
C LYS A 249 -18.60 2.73 -19.15
N GLU A 250 -17.78 3.26 -20.06
CA GLU A 250 -17.46 2.64 -21.35
C GLU A 250 -16.61 1.37 -21.16
N GLU A 251 -15.59 1.43 -20.30
CA GLU A 251 -14.78 0.25 -19.93
C GLU A 251 -15.57 -0.81 -19.16
N ALA A 252 -16.60 -0.41 -18.39
CA ALA A 252 -17.53 -1.34 -17.76
C ALA A 252 -18.35 -2.16 -18.78
N CYS A 253 -18.82 -1.51 -19.84
CA CYS A 253 -19.52 -2.18 -20.93
C CYS A 253 -18.61 -3.10 -21.75
N GLN A 254 -17.32 -2.76 -21.89
CA GLN A 254 -16.36 -3.55 -22.65
C GLN A 254 -15.91 -4.81 -21.89
N ALA A 255 -15.62 -4.69 -20.59
CA ALA A 255 -15.19 -5.81 -19.75
C ALA A 255 -16.28 -6.90 -19.57
N GLN A 256 -17.57 -6.52 -19.57
CA GLN A 256 -18.68 -7.48 -19.59
C GLN A 256 -18.76 -8.29 -20.90
N ARG A 257 -18.23 -7.77 -22.00
CA ARG A 257 -18.17 -8.51 -23.28
C ARG A 257 -17.01 -9.50 -23.31
N ASP A 258 -15.90 -9.17 -22.62
CA ASP A 258 -14.72 -10.03 -22.58
C ASP A 258 -14.81 -11.17 -21.56
N GLN A 259 -15.58 -11.02 -20.47
CA GLN A 259 -15.86 -12.13 -19.53
C GLN A 259 -16.75 -13.24 -20.11
N LYS A 260 -17.40 -13.03 -21.28
CA LYS A 260 -18.18 -14.07 -21.97
C LYS A 260 -17.35 -15.02 -22.84
N LYS A 261 -16.02 -14.89 -22.84
CA LYS A 261 -15.12 -15.88 -23.44
C LYS A 261 -14.49 -16.71 -22.32
N ASP A 262 -15.04 -17.90 -22.12
CA ASP A 262 -14.62 -18.91 -21.16
C ASP A 262 -13.09 -19.13 -21.15
N HIS A 263 -12.51 -19.13 -19.95
CA HIS A 263 -11.32 -19.92 -19.67
C HIS A 263 -11.55 -20.67 -18.34
N PRO A 264 -11.60 -22.01 -18.33
CA PRO A 264 -11.73 -22.75 -17.09
C PRO A 264 -10.43 -22.56 -16.29
N LEU A 265 -10.53 -21.91 -15.13
CA LEU A 265 -9.40 -21.69 -14.22
C LEU A 265 -9.23 -22.94 -13.34
N MET A 266 -8.29 -23.81 -13.72
CA MET A 266 -7.85 -24.90 -12.87
C MET A 266 -7.02 -24.35 -11.70
N ARG A 267 -7.46 -24.70 -10.49
CA ARG A 267 -6.77 -24.51 -9.20
C ARG A 267 -5.37 -25.15 -9.25
N ARG A 268 -4.31 -24.36 -9.40
CA ARG A 268 -2.93 -24.84 -9.23
C ARG A 268 -2.66 -25.01 -7.74
N LYS A 269 -2.34 -26.24 -7.32
CA LYS A 269 -1.65 -26.48 -6.04
C LYS A 269 -0.24 -25.92 -6.16
N SER A 270 0.26 -25.36 -5.05
CA SER A 270 1.58 -24.78 -4.91
C SER A 270 2.67 -25.84 -5.11
N GLU A 271 3.43 -25.76 -6.19
CA GLU A 271 4.74 -26.39 -6.32
C GLU A 271 5.80 -25.28 -6.35
N LEU A 272 6.76 -25.38 -5.44
CA LEU A 272 7.89 -24.46 -5.35
C LEU A 272 8.75 -24.53 -6.63
N PRO A 273 9.28 -23.40 -7.13
CA PRO A 273 10.25 -23.41 -8.22
C PRO A 273 11.48 -24.21 -7.81
N GLN A 274 11.81 -25.27 -8.56
CA GLN A 274 13.01 -26.06 -8.33
C GLN A 274 14.23 -25.28 -8.81
N ASP A 275 15.12 -24.97 -7.86
CA ASP A 275 16.39 -24.30 -8.13
C ASP A 275 17.39 -25.29 -8.77
N ILE A 276 17.88 -24.95 -9.96
CA ILE A 276 18.82 -25.73 -10.78
C ILE A 276 20.13 -25.99 -10.01
N TYR A 277 20.55 -25.08 -9.13
CA TYR A 277 21.72 -25.30 -8.28
C TYR A 277 21.48 -26.36 -7.20
N THR A 278 20.26 -26.45 -6.70
CA THR A 278 19.86 -27.43 -5.69
C THR A 278 19.78 -28.84 -6.28
N MET A 279 19.31 -28.99 -7.53
CA MET A 279 19.36 -30.28 -8.24
C MET A 279 20.79 -30.75 -8.51
N LYS A 280 21.69 -29.86 -8.93
CA LYS A 280 23.09 -30.20 -9.22
C LYS A 280 23.88 -30.60 -7.96
N ALA A 281 23.52 -30.02 -6.81
CA ALA A 281 24.08 -30.39 -5.51
C ALA A 281 23.56 -31.75 -5.00
N LEU A 282 22.33 -32.13 -5.36
CA LEU A 282 21.75 -33.44 -5.03
C LEU A 282 22.25 -34.56 -5.95
N GLU A 283 22.51 -34.27 -7.23
CA GLU A 283 23.10 -35.23 -8.18
C GLU A 283 24.58 -35.54 -7.89
N SER A 284 25.29 -34.63 -7.22
CA SER A 284 26.72 -34.81 -6.89
C SER A 284 26.98 -35.56 -5.57
N HIS A 285 25.94 -35.89 -4.81
CA HIS A 285 26.03 -36.76 -3.64
C HIS A 285 25.53 -38.18 -3.97
N CYS A 286 26.42 -38.99 -4.54
CA CYS A 286 26.23 -40.44 -4.55
C CYS A 286 26.06 -40.94 -3.10
N ARG A 287 25.01 -41.73 -2.84
CA ARG A 287 24.81 -42.43 -1.58
C ARG A 287 25.94 -43.45 -1.37
N ALA A 288 26.39 -43.58 -0.13
CA ALA A 288 27.39 -44.56 0.30
C ALA A 288 26.87 -46.02 0.33
N ASP A 289 25.85 -46.35 -0.45
CA ASP A 289 25.21 -47.67 -0.46
C ASP A 289 25.63 -48.54 -1.67
N GLU A 290 26.42 -48.03 -2.62
CA GLU A 290 26.93 -48.82 -3.76
C GLU A 290 28.33 -49.42 -3.56
N LEU A 291 28.91 -49.31 -2.34
CA LEU A 291 30.23 -49.89 -2.02
C LEU A 291 30.17 -51.18 -1.17
N ILE A 292 28.99 -51.78 -0.98
CA ILE A 292 28.86 -53.08 -0.31
C ILE A 292 28.16 -54.06 -1.26
N SER A 293 28.89 -54.53 -2.26
CA SER A 293 28.57 -55.77 -3.00
C SER A 293 29.84 -56.33 -3.62
N HIS A 294 30.79 -56.73 -2.78
CA HIS A 294 31.73 -57.80 -3.08
C HIS A 294 32.35 -58.29 -1.77
N ASP A 295 31.78 -59.34 -1.18
CA ASP A 295 32.53 -60.42 -0.51
C ASP A 295 31.63 -61.58 -0.09
N GLY A 296 32.02 -62.80 -0.50
CA GLY A 296 31.83 -64.06 0.23
C GLY A 296 30.53 -64.85 0.04
N HIS A 297 30.48 -65.76 -0.93
CA HIS A 297 30.84 -67.19 -0.78
C HIS A 297 30.48 -68.01 -2.02
#